data_AF-A0A5B6YY94-F1
#
_entry.id   AF-A0A5B6YY94-F1
#
_cell.length_a   1.000
_cell.length_b   1.000
_cell.length_c   1.000
_cell.angle_alpha   90.00
_cell.angle_beta   90.00
_cell.angle_gamma   90.00
#
_symmetry.space_group_name_H-M   'P 1'
#
loop_
_entity.id
_entity.type
_entity.pdbx_description
1 polymer ?
#
loop_
_entity_poly.entity_id
_entity_poly.type
_entity_poly.pdbx_seq_one_letter_code
_entity_poly.pdbx_strand_id
1 'polypeptide(L)'
;MKKKVSIDFEVSVASRSRRSRKKKSRKLSKRRGEVKLKEKAKEEGVTPLVEKYWIQRYDLFSRYDEGIKMDEEGWFSATPEEIAVSHAERSGGGLVIDCFTGVGGNAIQFANMYSMFQIAQTITPNIIMFLPRTIDLHQVEELSWLSSPPLSVEIEENYLQGNLKGITAYFGGTALWQLRLSYT
;
A
#
# COMPACT_ATOMS: atom_id res chain seq x y z
N MET A 1 66.18 -1.39 -40.49
CA MET A 1 65.62 -0.58 -39.38
C MET A 1 64.64 -1.44 -38.58
N LYS A 2 64.92 -1.75 -37.31
CA LYS A 2 63.99 -2.46 -36.41
C LYS A 2 63.17 -1.43 -35.62
N LYS A 3 61.85 -1.33 -35.83
CA LYS A 3 60.96 -0.53 -34.97
C LYS A 3 60.59 -1.37 -33.74
N LYS A 4 60.96 -0.87 -32.57
CA LYS A 4 60.55 -1.41 -31.26
C LYS A 4 59.18 -0.81 -30.94
N VAL A 5 58.16 -1.65 -30.81
CA VAL A 5 56.84 -1.26 -30.28
C VAL A 5 56.86 -1.60 -28.79
N SER A 6 56.84 -0.57 -27.94
CA SER A 6 56.58 -0.69 -26.51
C SER A 6 55.07 -0.67 -26.28
N ILE A 7 54.52 -1.76 -25.75
CA ILE A 7 53.13 -1.83 -25.28
C ILE A 7 53.15 -1.41 -23.80
N ASP A 8 52.50 -0.29 -23.50
CA ASP A 8 52.44 0.30 -22.16
C ASP A 8 51.60 -0.57 -21.21
N PHE A 9 52.28 -1.33 -20.36
CA PHE A 9 51.70 -2.23 -19.35
C PHE A 9 51.09 -1.47 -18.13
N GLU A 10 51.41 -0.18 -17.97
CA GLU A 10 51.11 0.62 -16.77
C GLU A 10 49.64 1.08 -16.68
N VAL A 11 48.93 1.20 -17.80
CA VAL A 11 47.54 1.72 -17.84
C VAL A 11 46.51 0.73 -17.25
N SER A 12 46.82 -0.58 -17.20
CA SER A 12 45.88 -1.61 -16.74
C SER A 12 45.77 -1.76 -15.21
N VAL A 13 46.82 -1.37 -14.47
CA VAL A 13 46.90 -1.60 -13.01
C VAL A 13 46.15 -0.52 -12.23
N ALA A 14 46.26 0.74 -12.67
CA ALA A 14 45.60 1.89 -12.05
C ALA A 14 44.06 1.83 -12.17
N SER A 15 43.53 1.33 -13.29
CA SER A 15 42.09 1.18 -13.54
C SER A 15 41.45 0.04 -12.71
N ARG A 16 42.17 -1.07 -12.49
CA ARG A 16 41.77 -2.16 -11.59
C ARG A 16 41.76 -1.72 -10.12
N SER A 17 42.76 -0.95 -9.69
CA SER A 17 42.86 -0.37 -8.34
C SER A 17 41.69 0.57 -8.00
N ARG A 18 41.33 1.49 -8.92
CA ARG A 18 40.19 2.40 -8.75
C ARG A 18 38.84 1.67 -8.68
N ARG A 19 38.63 0.63 -9.51
CA ARG A 19 37.42 -0.23 -9.45
C ARG A 19 37.31 -0.99 -8.11
N SER A 20 38.43 -1.50 -7.60
CA SER A 20 38.51 -2.17 -6.29
C SER A 20 38.14 -1.22 -5.13
N ARG A 21 38.74 -0.02 -5.07
CA ARG A 21 38.42 1.01 -4.07
C ARG A 21 36.95 1.44 -4.12
N LYS A 22 36.38 1.64 -5.31
CA LYS A 22 34.97 2.01 -5.49
C LYS A 22 34.01 0.91 -5.03
N LYS A 23 34.32 -0.37 -5.29
CA LYS A 23 33.58 -1.52 -4.75
C LYS A 23 33.65 -1.60 -3.22
N LYS A 24 34.84 -1.39 -2.64
CA LYS A 24 35.05 -1.43 -1.17
C LYS A 24 34.29 -0.31 -0.46
N SER A 25 34.30 0.90 -1.03
CA SER A 25 33.53 2.05 -0.54
C SER A 25 32.02 1.81 -0.60
N ARG A 26 31.47 1.29 -1.72
CA ARG A 26 30.05 0.91 -1.83
C ARG A 26 29.65 -0.14 -0.79
N LYS A 27 30.50 -1.13 -0.54
CA LYS A 27 30.25 -2.17 0.46
C LYS A 27 30.21 -1.61 1.90
N LEU A 28 31.09 -0.66 2.21
CA LEU A 28 31.10 0.02 3.50
C LEU A 28 29.85 0.88 3.72
N SER A 29 29.45 1.63 2.69
CA SER A 29 28.24 2.45 2.69
C SER A 29 26.98 1.60 2.89
N LYS A 30 26.88 0.46 2.19
CA LYS A 30 25.75 -0.47 2.31
C LYS A 30 25.64 -1.03 3.74
N ARG A 31 26.76 -1.47 4.31
CA ARG A 31 26.81 -1.95 5.71
C ARG A 31 26.38 -0.88 6.70
N ARG A 32 26.82 0.36 6.54
CA ARG A 32 26.38 1.48 7.41
C ARG A 32 24.87 1.73 7.30
N GLY A 33 24.29 1.62 6.11
CA GLY A 33 22.84 1.73 5.92
C GLY A 33 22.07 0.61 6.60
N GLU A 34 22.53 -0.64 6.46
CA GLU A 34 21.91 -1.80 7.12
C GLU A 34 21.92 -1.69 8.65
N VAL A 35 23.02 -1.21 9.25
CA VAL A 35 23.12 -1.02 10.71
C VAL A 35 22.10 0.03 11.18
N LYS A 36 22.02 1.18 10.51
CA LYS A 36 21.06 2.24 10.86
C LYS A 36 19.60 1.77 10.78
N LEU A 37 19.28 0.96 9.77
CA LEU A 37 17.92 0.44 9.59
C LEU A 37 17.55 -0.56 10.69
N LYS A 38 18.49 -1.41 11.11
CA LYS A 38 18.28 -2.34 12.24
C LYS A 38 18.12 -1.61 13.57
N GLU A 39 18.92 -0.57 13.81
CA GLU A 39 18.78 0.29 14.99
C GLU A 39 17.39 0.94 15.02
N LYS A 40 16.95 1.52 13.90
CA LYS A 40 15.60 2.10 13.79
C LYS A 40 14.50 1.05 13.99
N ALA A 41 14.62 -0.14 13.43
CA ALA A 41 13.65 -1.21 13.64
C ALA A 41 13.51 -1.55 15.13
N LYS A 42 14.62 -1.59 15.87
CA LYS A 42 14.61 -1.83 17.30
C LYS A 42 13.97 -0.69 18.10
N GLU A 43 14.22 0.56 17.70
CA GLU A 43 13.57 1.75 18.30
C GLU A 43 12.04 1.73 18.11
N GLU A 44 11.57 1.25 16.96
CA GLU A 44 10.15 1.06 16.63
C GLU A 44 9.53 -0.20 17.28
N GLY A 45 10.28 -0.93 18.12
CA GLY A 45 9.81 -2.13 18.81
C GLY A 45 9.66 -3.37 17.92
N VAL A 46 10.27 -3.37 16.73
CA VAL A 46 10.20 -4.48 15.79
C VAL A 46 10.97 -5.68 16.33
N THR A 47 10.34 -6.85 16.34
CA THR A 47 10.99 -8.08 16.81
C THR A 47 12.04 -8.58 15.81
N PRO A 48 13.09 -9.28 16.26
CA PRO A 48 14.08 -9.88 15.37
C PRO A 48 13.48 -10.82 14.32
N LEU A 49 12.30 -11.40 14.60
CA LEU A 49 11.63 -12.34 13.72
C LEU A 49 11.13 -11.66 12.44
N VAL A 50 10.58 -10.45 12.55
CA VAL A 50 10.01 -9.71 11.41
C VAL A 50 10.91 -8.57 10.91
N GLU A 51 12.07 -8.35 11.54
CA GLU A 51 13.04 -7.29 11.20
C GLU A 51 13.35 -7.21 9.70
N LYS A 52 13.56 -8.36 9.05
CA LYS A 52 13.90 -8.38 7.61
C LYS A 52 12.78 -7.81 6.74
N TYR A 53 11.52 -7.98 7.14
CA TYR A 53 10.34 -7.48 6.42
C TYR A 53 10.11 -6.01 6.73
N TRP A 54 10.31 -5.58 7.97
CA TRP A 54 10.26 -4.17 8.34
C TRP A 54 11.24 -3.31 7.53
N ILE A 55 12.44 -3.83 7.28
CA ILE A 55 13.45 -3.16 6.45
C ILE A 55 12.94 -2.97 5.00
N GLN A 56 12.11 -3.90 4.51
CA GLN A 56 11.50 -3.90 3.18
C GLN A 56 10.05 -3.38 3.21
N ARG A 57 9.61 -2.72 4.28
CA ARG A 57 8.20 -2.35 4.45
C ARG A 57 7.63 -1.48 3.33
N TYR A 58 8.46 -0.69 2.66
CA TYR A 58 8.05 0.11 1.51
C TYR A 58 7.91 -0.68 0.21
N ASP A 59 8.51 -1.88 0.12
CA ASP A 59 8.26 -2.82 -0.98
C ASP A 59 6.92 -3.57 -0.75
N LEU A 60 6.50 -3.71 0.50
CA LEU A 60 5.19 -4.27 0.87
C LEU A 60 4.06 -3.24 0.73
N PHE A 61 4.27 -2.03 1.24
CA PHE A 61 3.35 -0.90 1.13
C PHE A 61 4.13 0.39 0.92
N SER A 62 4.05 0.99 -0.26
CA SER A 62 4.74 2.24 -0.60
C SER A 62 4.35 3.38 0.35
N ARG A 63 3.09 3.37 0.81
CA ARG A 63 2.49 4.31 1.76
C ARG A 63 2.51 3.81 3.21
N TYR A 64 3.50 2.98 3.59
CA TYR A 64 3.57 2.37 4.92
C TYR A 64 3.38 3.37 6.07
N ASP A 65 4.06 4.51 6.01
CA ASP A 65 4.06 5.52 7.07
C ASP A 65 2.74 6.30 7.18
N GLU A 66 1.78 6.10 6.27
CA GLU A 66 0.44 6.72 6.31
C GLU A 66 -0.55 5.93 7.20
N GLY A 67 -0.02 5.15 8.13
CA GLY A 67 -0.80 4.46 9.15
C GLY A 67 -1.16 3.01 8.80
N ILE A 68 -0.38 2.37 7.92
CA ILE A 68 -0.42 0.91 7.75
C ILE A 68 -0.10 0.25 9.09
N LYS A 69 -0.85 -0.80 9.41
CA LYS A 69 -0.65 -1.60 10.61
C LYS A 69 -0.47 -3.05 10.20
N MET A 70 0.49 -3.69 10.84
CA MET A 70 0.89 -5.06 10.54
C MET A 70 0.92 -5.84 11.84
N ASP A 71 0.32 -7.00 11.83
CA ASP A 71 0.57 -8.03 12.83
C ASP A 71 1.76 -8.89 12.41
N GLU A 72 2.14 -9.82 13.28
CA GLU A 72 3.28 -10.70 13.04
C GLU A 72 3.09 -11.56 11.77
N GLU A 73 1.90 -12.14 11.57
CA GLU A 73 1.58 -12.96 10.40
C GLU A 73 1.60 -12.14 9.10
N GLY A 74 1.06 -10.93 9.11
CA GLY A 74 1.03 -10.02 7.97
C GLY A 74 2.41 -9.73 7.41
N TRP A 75 3.44 -9.64 8.25
CA TRP A 75 4.81 -9.47 7.77
C TRP A 75 5.31 -10.62 6.91
N PHE A 76 4.85 -11.85 7.16
CA PHE A 76 5.24 -13.03 6.39
C PHE A 76 4.41 -13.24 5.13
N SER A 77 3.14 -12.85 5.16
CA SER A 77 2.16 -13.19 4.14
C SER A 77 1.82 -12.04 3.19
N ALA A 78 2.11 -10.79 3.57
CA ALA A 78 1.84 -9.63 2.72
C ALA A 78 2.53 -9.79 1.36
N THR A 79 1.73 -9.69 0.31
CA THR A 79 2.24 -9.67 -1.07
C THR A 79 2.91 -8.32 -1.33
N PRO A 80 4.14 -8.28 -1.86
CA PRO A 80 4.78 -7.03 -2.29
C PRO A 80 3.87 -6.22 -3.23
N GLU A 81 3.84 -4.90 -3.06
CA GLU A 81 2.87 -4.02 -3.71
C GLU A 81 2.91 -4.15 -5.24
N GLU A 82 4.10 -4.24 -5.83
CA GLU A 82 4.30 -4.39 -7.27
C GLU A 82 3.64 -5.66 -7.84
N ILE A 83 3.66 -6.75 -7.06
CA ILE A 83 3.02 -8.01 -7.45
C ILE A 83 1.49 -7.87 -7.36
N ALA A 84 1.00 -7.25 -6.29
CA ALA A 84 -0.43 -7.01 -6.09
C ALA A 84 -1.01 -6.09 -7.19
N VAL A 85 -0.28 -5.04 -7.60
CA VAL A 85 -0.64 -4.17 -8.74
C VAL A 85 -0.74 -4.99 -10.02
N SER A 86 0.26 -5.83 -10.31
CA SER A 86 0.26 -6.69 -11.51
C SER A 86 -0.93 -7.65 -11.54
N HIS A 87 -1.36 -8.16 -10.38
CA HIS A 87 -2.55 -8.99 -10.26
C HIS A 87 -3.83 -8.19 -10.51
N ALA A 88 -3.93 -6.98 -9.95
CA ALA A 88 -5.06 -6.08 -10.17
C ALA A 88 -5.22 -5.69 -11.64
N GLU A 89 -4.14 -5.29 -12.30
CA GLU A 89 -4.15 -4.96 -13.74
C GLU A 89 -4.61 -6.14 -14.59
N ARG A 90 -4.13 -7.35 -14.28
CA ARG A 90 -4.53 -8.57 -15.00
C ARG A 90 -5.98 -8.95 -14.76
N SER A 91 -6.57 -8.59 -13.61
CA SER A 91 -7.97 -8.90 -13.31
C SER A 91 -8.94 -8.23 -14.29
N GLY A 92 -8.54 -7.10 -14.89
CA GLY A 92 -9.35 -6.36 -15.84
C GLY A 92 -10.52 -5.59 -15.21
N GLY A 93 -10.56 -5.50 -13.87
CA GLY A 93 -11.63 -4.85 -13.12
C GLY A 93 -12.84 -5.76 -12.83
N GLY A 94 -13.92 -5.16 -12.32
CA GLY A 94 -15.16 -5.85 -11.97
C GLY A 94 -15.25 -6.24 -10.48
N LEU A 95 -15.90 -7.38 -10.21
CA LEU A 95 -16.06 -7.91 -8.85
C LEU A 95 -14.96 -8.94 -8.57
N VAL A 96 -14.06 -8.62 -7.65
CA VAL A 96 -13.02 -9.52 -7.17
C VAL A 96 -13.39 -10.04 -5.78
N ILE A 97 -13.25 -11.35 -5.59
CA ILE A 97 -13.41 -12.01 -4.28
C ILE A 97 -12.03 -12.43 -3.81
N ASP A 98 -11.52 -11.76 -2.77
CA ASP A 98 -10.31 -12.18 -2.08
C ASP A 98 -10.66 -13.06 -0.88
N CYS A 99 -10.53 -14.38 -1.06
CA CYS A 99 -10.87 -15.36 -0.03
C CYS A 99 -9.93 -15.33 1.19
N PHE A 100 -8.73 -14.76 1.05
CA PHE A 100 -7.67 -14.78 2.08
C PHE A 100 -6.92 -13.44 2.09
N THR A 101 -7.65 -12.37 2.40
CA THR A 101 -7.13 -10.99 2.29
C THR A 101 -5.93 -10.67 3.20
N GLY A 102 -5.74 -11.39 4.31
CA GLY A 102 -4.70 -11.10 5.31
C GLY A 102 -4.74 -9.64 5.76
N VAL A 103 -3.58 -8.96 5.77
CA VAL A 103 -3.47 -7.51 6.05
C VAL A 103 -3.90 -6.60 4.90
N GLY A 104 -4.36 -7.17 3.78
CA GLY A 104 -5.00 -6.43 2.68
C GLY A 104 -4.09 -6.06 1.51
N GLY A 105 -2.90 -6.65 1.37
CA GLY A 105 -1.96 -6.31 0.30
C GLY A 105 -2.56 -6.41 -1.12
N ASN A 106 -3.18 -7.55 -1.45
CA ASN A 106 -3.88 -7.72 -2.74
C ASN A 106 -5.22 -6.97 -2.77
N ALA A 107 -6.02 -7.08 -1.71
CA ALA A 107 -7.33 -6.44 -1.63
C ALA A 107 -7.28 -4.92 -1.87
N ILE A 108 -6.25 -4.22 -1.38
CA ILE A 108 -6.06 -2.79 -1.63
C ILE A 108 -5.90 -2.51 -3.13
N GLN A 109 -5.12 -3.32 -3.86
CA GLN A 109 -4.90 -3.12 -5.29
C GLN A 109 -6.12 -3.53 -6.13
N PHE A 110 -6.90 -4.52 -5.67
CA PHE A 110 -8.16 -4.89 -6.31
C PHE A 110 -9.30 -3.89 -6.07
N ALA A 111 -9.18 -3.00 -5.08
CA ALA A 111 -10.23 -2.08 -4.70
C ALA A 111 -10.44 -0.99 -5.77
N ASN A 112 -11.39 -1.22 -6.68
CA ASN A 112 -11.92 -0.21 -7.60
C ASN A 112 -13.31 0.22 -7.14
N MET A 113 -13.35 1.28 -6.34
CA MET A 113 -14.58 1.74 -5.68
C MET A 113 -15.70 2.06 -6.68
N TYR A 114 -15.41 2.74 -7.79
CA TYR A 114 -16.40 3.09 -8.82
C TYR A 114 -17.00 1.85 -9.50
N SER A 115 -16.18 0.87 -9.85
CA SER A 115 -16.65 -0.36 -10.52
C SER A 115 -17.48 -1.22 -9.56
N MET A 116 -17.01 -1.38 -8.32
CA MET A 116 -17.74 -2.11 -7.28
C MET A 116 -19.09 -1.44 -6.97
N PHE A 117 -19.11 -0.11 -6.85
CA PHE A 117 -20.33 0.64 -6.58
C PHE A 117 -21.35 0.50 -7.71
N GLN A 118 -20.93 0.60 -8.97
CA GLN A 118 -21.83 0.36 -10.11
C GLN A 118 -22.42 -1.04 -10.12
N ILE A 119 -21.61 -2.08 -9.86
CA ILE A 119 -22.12 -3.45 -9.74
C ILE A 119 -23.12 -3.57 -8.58
N ALA A 120 -22.81 -2.99 -7.42
CA ALA A 120 -23.71 -3.01 -6.26
C ALA A 120 -25.06 -2.33 -6.58
N GLN A 121 -25.05 -1.22 -7.33
CA GLN A 121 -26.27 -0.54 -7.78
C GLN A 121 -27.16 -1.41 -8.68
N THR A 122 -26.58 -2.35 -9.45
CA THR A 122 -27.38 -3.29 -10.24
C THR A 122 -28.14 -4.30 -9.38
N ILE A 123 -27.72 -4.48 -8.12
CA ILE A 123 -28.30 -5.44 -7.17
C ILE A 123 -29.28 -4.73 -6.22
N THR A 124 -28.93 -3.56 -5.70
CA THR A 124 -29.72 -2.83 -4.70
C THR A 124 -29.48 -1.32 -4.77
N PRO A 125 -30.51 -0.47 -4.58
CA PRO A 125 -30.34 0.97 -4.43
C PRO A 125 -29.82 1.37 -3.04
N ASN A 126 -29.82 0.43 -2.08
CA ASN A 126 -29.37 0.65 -0.71
C ASN A 126 -28.00 -0.01 -0.52
N ILE A 127 -26.96 0.82 -0.46
CA ILE A 127 -25.56 0.35 -0.40
C ILE A 127 -24.93 0.91 0.87
N ILE A 128 -24.11 0.10 1.55
CA ILE A 128 -23.34 0.53 2.72
C ILE A 128 -21.90 0.09 2.49
N MET A 129 -20.95 1.01 2.63
CA MET A 129 -19.52 0.75 2.45
C MET A 129 -18.77 1.14 3.72
N PHE A 130 -18.04 0.19 4.30
CA PHE A 130 -17.05 0.48 5.33
C PHE A 130 -15.70 0.75 4.68
N LEU A 131 -15.11 1.91 4.94
CA LEU A 131 -13.94 2.41 4.22
C LEU A 131 -12.80 2.76 5.18
N PRO A 132 -11.54 2.61 4.74
CA PRO A 132 -10.38 3.01 5.53
C PRO A 132 -10.43 4.51 5.88
N ARG A 133 -9.89 4.86 7.05
CA ARG A 133 -9.76 6.27 7.51
C ARG A 133 -8.91 7.18 6.62
N THR A 134 -8.25 6.63 5.62
CA THR A 134 -7.38 7.34 4.66
C THR A 134 -8.10 7.68 3.35
N ILE A 135 -9.37 7.30 3.19
CA ILE A 135 -10.14 7.57 1.98
C ILE A 135 -10.45 9.06 1.81
N ASP A 136 -10.46 9.53 0.57
CA ASP A 136 -10.93 10.87 0.23
C ASP A 136 -12.46 10.91 0.24
N LEU A 137 -13.04 11.71 1.14
CA LEU A 137 -14.49 11.84 1.28
C LEU A 137 -15.15 12.37 0.00
N HIS A 138 -14.47 13.23 -0.76
CA HIS A 138 -15.02 13.73 -2.02
C HIS A 138 -15.21 12.61 -3.04
N GLN A 139 -14.27 11.65 -3.10
CA GLN A 139 -14.41 10.48 -3.97
C GLN A 139 -15.59 9.58 -3.56
N VAL A 140 -15.90 9.53 -2.25
CA VAL A 140 -17.04 8.77 -1.73
C VAL A 140 -18.35 9.46 -2.09
N GLU A 141 -18.43 10.78 -1.91
CA GLU A 141 -19.58 11.59 -2.34
C GLU A 141 -19.79 11.48 -3.86
N GLU A 142 -18.70 11.43 -4.64
CA GLU A 142 -18.76 11.30 -6.10
C GLU A 142 -19.52 10.04 -6.57
N LEU A 143 -19.48 8.96 -5.77
CA LEU A 143 -20.20 7.72 -6.09
C LEU A 143 -21.71 7.92 -6.19
N SER A 144 -22.28 8.86 -5.40
CA SER A 144 -23.71 9.13 -5.40
C SER A 144 -24.24 9.54 -6.78
N TRP A 145 -23.42 10.26 -7.56
CA TRP A 145 -23.76 10.77 -8.89
C TRP A 145 -23.68 9.71 -9.99
N LEU A 146 -23.20 8.51 -9.67
CA LEU A 146 -23.23 7.38 -10.61
C LEU A 146 -24.66 6.85 -10.85
N SER A 147 -25.63 7.25 -10.02
CA SER A 147 -27.05 6.97 -10.18
C SER A 147 -27.79 8.15 -10.85
N SER A 148 -28.88 7.85 -11.55
CA SER A 148 -29.85 8.85 -12.03
C SER A 148 -31.27 8.47 -11.58
N PRO A 149 -31.88 9.21 -10.62
CA PRO A 149 -31.33 10.36 -9.90
C PRO A 149 -30.17 9.97 -8.96
N PRO A 150 -29.29 10.93 -8.57
CA PRO A 150 -28.23 10.67 -7.61
C PRO A 150 -28.75 10.09 -6.30
N LEU A 151 -28.00 9.15 -5.70
CA LEU A 151 -28.38 8.56 -4.43
C LEU A 151 -28.09 9.53 -3.27
N SER A 152 -28.95 9.58 -2.27
CA SER A 152 -28.61 10.23 -0.99
C SER A 152 -27.38 9.54 -0.39
N VAL A 153 -26.46 10.31 0.20
CA VAL A 153 -25.27 9.78 0.89
C VAL A 153 -25.18 10.35 2.30
N GLU A 154 -24.93 9.49 3.28
CA GLU A 154 -24.65 9.84 4.68
C GLU A 154 -23.32 9.17 5.08
N ILE A 155 -22.43 9.92 5.73
CA ILE A 155 -21.11 9.43 6.14
C ILE A 155 -21.02 9.47 7.66
N GLU A 156 -20.70 8.31 8.25
CA GLU A 156 -20.47 8.16 9.68
C GLU A 156 -18.98 7.89 9.94
N GLU A 157 -18.38 8.67 10.84
CA GLU A 157 -17.01 8.42 11.31
C GLU A 157 -17.01 7.43 12.48
N ASN A 158 -16.24 6.36 12.37
CA ASN A 158 -16.18 5.32 13.39
C ASN A 158 -14.99 5.54 14.32
N TYR A 159 -15.25 5.89 15.58
CA TYR A 159 -14.23 6.08 16.61
C TYR A 159 -14.20 4.92 17.60
N LEU A 160 -12.99 4.51 17.98
CA LEU A 160 -12.78 3.58 19.09
C LEU A 160 -11.69 4.13 20.00
N GLN A 161 -12.06 4.36 21.27
CA GLN A 161 -11.18 4.98 22.28
C GLN A 161 -10.61 6.33 21.78
N GLY A 162 -11.47 7.19 21.22
CA GLY A 162 -11.07 8.51 20.69
C GLY A 162 -10.25 8.48 19.41
N ASN A 163 -9.99 7.30 18.82
CA ASN A 163 -9.22 7.16 17.60
C ASN A 163 -10.13 6.78 16.43
N LEU A 164 -10.07 7.55 15.33
CA LEU A 164 -10.76 7.22 14.07
C LEU A 164 -10.25 5.88 13.53
N LYS A 165 -11.16 4.94 13.30
CA LYS A 165 -10.87 3.61 12.76
C LYS A 165 -11.18 3.51 11.27
N GLY A 166 -12.23 4.18 10.83
CA GLY A 166 -12.68 4.21 9.45
C GLY A 166 -13.95 5.04 9.34
N ILE A 167 -14.53 5.04 8.15
CA ILE A 167 -15.82 5.69 7.90
C ILE A 167 -16.79 4.65 7.35
N THR A 168 -18.08 4.86 7.59
CA THR A 168 -19.15 4.09 6.97
C THR A 168 -19.96 5.04 6.10
N ALA A 169 -20.04 4.76 4.80
CA ALA A 169 -20.84 5.52 3.86
C ALA A 169 -22.13 4.74 3.55
N TYR A 170 -23.27 5.38 3.77
CA TYR A 170 -24.60 4.87 3.51
C TYR A 170 -25.16 5.56 2.26
N PHE A 171 -25.71 4.79 1.32
CA PHE A 171 -26.25 5.29 0.05
C PHE A 171 -27.70 4.85 -0.15
N GLY A 172 -28.52 5.76 -0.69
CA GLY A 172 -29.93 5.51 -0.97
C GLY A 172 -30.82 5.65 0.26
N GLY A 173 -31.77 4.73 0.44
CA GLY A 173 -32.70 4.74 1.57
C GLY A 173 -32.05 4.43 2.93
N THR A 174 -30.80 3.95 2.94
CA THR A 174 -30.02 3.73 4.18
C THR A 174 -29.35 5.01 4.69
N ALA A 175 -29.34 6.10 3.92
CA ALA A 175 -28.76 7.39 4.31
C ALA A 175 -29.73 8.30 5.09
N LEU A 176 -30.82 7.76 5.65
CA LEU A 176 -31.91 8.53 6.26
C LEU A 176 -32.11 8.19 7.76
N TRP A 177 -31.08 7.74 8.46
CA TRP A 177 -31.23 7.27 9.85
C TRP A 177 -31.74 8.36 10.80
N GLN A 178 -31.32 9.61 10.62
CA GLN A 178 -31.74 10.73 11.48
C GLN A 178 -33.23 11.14 11.33
N LEU A 179 -33.84 10.86 10.18
CA LEU A 179 -35.26 11.18 9.92
C LEU A 179 -36.24 10.15 10.53
N ARG A 180 -35.77 8.96 10.93
CA ARG A 180 -36.63 7.95 11.59
C ARG A 180 -36.73 8.11 13.09
N LEU A 181 -35.72 8.68 13.76
CA LEU A 181 -35.70 8.87 15.21
C LEU A 181 -36.46 10.10 15.69
N SER A 182 -36.92 10.96 14.78
CA SER A 182 -37.70 12.17 15.07
C SER A 182 -39.22 11.94 15.04
N TYR A 183 -39.68 10.72 14.73
CA TYR A 183 -41.11 10.36 14.64
C TYR A 183 -41.53 9.20 15.58
N THR A 184 -40.74 8.89 16.61
CA THR A 184 -41.11 7.97 17.70
C THR A 184 -40.94 8.66 19.04
#